data_AF-A0A8J7BCH6-F1
#
_entry.id   AF-A0A8J7BCH6-F1
#
_cell.length_a   1.000
_cell.length_b   1.000
_cell.length_c   1.000
_cell.angle_alpha   90.00
_cell.angle_beta   90.00
_cell.angle_gamma   90.00
#
_symmetry.space_group_name_H-M   'P 1'
#
loop_
_entity.id
_entity.type
_entity.pdbx_description
1 polymer ?
#
loop_
_entity_poly.entity_id
_entity_poly.type
_entity_poly.pdbx_seq_one_letter_code
_entity_poly.pdbx_strand_id
1 'polypeptide(L)'
;MLFNLQHCTATPAALDVLEQAGISPSNLLRRHVSGDFGKAGHYNEILPSLTEEEIALQALATSDDGKLNAIAIKMGDGRVMSYYCINDKPVWVSTYLGDGGYTTILLPSEY
;
A
#
# COMPACT_ATOMS: atom_id res chain seq x y z
N MET A 1 3.55 -12.34 -5.46
CA MET A 1 3.80 -10.99 -4.92
C MET A 1 3.97 -10.07 -6.11
N LEU A 2 3.39 -8.89 -6.08
CA LEU A 2 3.39 -7.90 -7.17
C LEU A 2 4.67 -7.06 -7.17
N PHE A 3 5.30 -6.88 -6.02
CA PHE A 3 6.56 -6.18 -5.84
C PHE A 3 7.29 -6.75 -4.62
N ASN A 4 8.58 -6.44 -4.50
CA ASN A 4 9.42 -6.89 -3.39
C ASN A 4 9.45 -5.84 -2.28
N LEU A 5 9.42 -6.31 -1.03
CA LEU A 5 9.71 -5.46 0.13
C LEU A 5 11.21 -5.45 0.35
N GLN A 6 11.77 -4.26 0.59
CA GLN A 6 13.16 -4.09 0.99
C GLN A 6 13.21 -3.80 2.50
N HIS A 7 13.39 -2.54 2.88
CA HIS A 7 13.50 -2.16 4.29
C HIS A 7 12.11 -1.95 4.89
N CYS A 8 11.68 -2.84 5.78
CA CYS A 8 10.42 -2.72 6.50
C CYS A 8 10.61 -2.05 7.86
N THR A 9 9.84 -1.00 8.12
CA THR A 9 9.75 -0.33 9.42
C THR A 9 8.29 -0.26 9.87
N ALA A 10 8.08 -0.03 11.16
CA ALA A 10 6.76 0.22 11.73
C ALA A 10 6.89 1.25 12.85
N THR A 11 5.95 2.20 12.93
CA THR A 11 5.90 3.13 14.06
C THR A 11 5.48 2.38 15.33
N PRO A 12 5.96 2.81 16.52
CA PRO A 12 5.54 2.19 17.78
C PRO A 12 4.01 2.20 17.95
N ALA A 13 3.35 3.31 17.61
CA ALA A 13 1.91 3.44 17.75
C ALA A 13 1.13 2.47 16.83
N ALA A 14 1.62 2.21 15.61
CA ALA A 14 1.03 1.20 14.74
C ALA A 14 1.26 -0.21 15.29
N LEU A 15 2.44 -0.52 15.82
CA LEU A 15 2.71 -1.82 16.46
C LEU A 15 1.79 -2.06 17.66
N ASP A 16 1.55 -1.05 18.49
CA ASP A 16 0.62 -1.15 19.64
C ASP A 16 -0.81 -1.50 19.19
N VAL A 17 -1.29 -0.89 18.09
CA VAL A 17 -2.62 -1.21 17.53
C VAL A 17 -2.69 -2.66 17.06
N LEU A 18 -1.64 -3.14 16.40
CA LEU A 18 -1.58 -4.51 15.89
C LEU A 18 -1.47 -5.54 17.01
N GLU A 19 -0.65 -5.26 18.03
CA GLU A 19 -0.47 -6.12 19.20
C GLU A 19 -1.78 -6.26 19.99
N GLN A 20 -2.46 -5.15 20.28
CA GLN A 20 -3.77 -5.16 20.96
C GLN A 20 -4.83 -5.96 20.21
N ALA A 21 -4.71 -6.04 18.88
CA ALA A 21 -5.61 -6.80 18.01
C ALA A 21 -5.16 -8.25 17.77
N GLY A 22 -3.99 -8.67 18.26
CA GLY A 22 -3.41 -9.99 17.98
C GLY A 22 -3.04 -10.19 16.51
N ILE A 23 -2.77 -9.12 15.76
CA ILE A 23 -2.43 -9.16 14.34
C ILE A 23 -0.92 -9.03 14.15
N SER A 24 -0.31 -10.01 13.48
CA SER A 24 1.10 -9.88 13.09
C SER A 24 1.27 -8.79 12.01
N PRO A 25 2.27 -7.89 12.12
CA PRO A 25 2.61 -6.94 11.05
C PRO A 25 2.83 -7.62 9.68
N SER A 26 3.39 -8.83 9.69
CA SER A 26 3.62 -9.62 8.47
C SER A 26 2.34 -9.94 7.69
N ASN A 27 1.17 -9.98 8.34
CA ASN A 27 -0.10 -10.18 7.66
C ASN A 27 -0.46 -8.99 6.76
N LEU A 28 -0.23 -7.77 7.24
CA LEU A 28 -0.47 -6.55 6.45
C LEU A 28 0.54 -6.44 5.32
N LEU A 29 1.81 -6.72 5.58
CA LEU A 29 2.84 -6.76 4.55
C LEU A 29 2.51 -7.77 3.44
N ARG A 30 2.03 -8.98 3.80
CA ARG A 30 1.63 -10.00 2.84
C ARG A 30 0.46 -9.54 1.97
N ARG A 31 -0.56 -8.91 2.57
CA ARG A 31 -1.70 -8.33 1.85
C ARG A 31 -1.25 -7.23 0.89
N HIS A 32 -0.39 -6.32 1.36
CA HIS A 32 0.17 -5.21 0.60
C HIS A 32 0.90 -5.70 -0.66
N VAL A 33 1.82 -6.66 -0.53
CA VAL A 33 2.55 -7.20 -1.69
C VAL A 33 1.72 -8.12 -2.57
N SER A 34 0.58 -8.64 -2.10
CA SER A 34 -0.32 -9.43 -2.95
C SER A 34 -1.34 -8.58 -3.71
N GLY A 35 -1.40 -7.27 -3.43
CA GLY A 35 -2.33 -6.35 -4.07
C GLY A 35 -3.63 -6.13 -3.33
N ASP A 36 -3.77 -6.61 -2.09
CA ASP A 36 -4.90 -6.26 -1.22
C ASP A 36 -4.54 -4.98 -0.46
N PHE A 37 -5.02 -3.84 -0.96
CA PHE A 37 -4.71 -2.53 -0.42
C PHE A 37 -5.76 -2.03 0.59
N GLY A 38 -6.63 -2.92 1.08
CA GLY A 38 -7.72 -2.57 1.99
C GLY A 38 -8.73 -1.63 1.31
N LYS A 39 -8.93 -0.43 1.86
CA LYS A 39 -9.91 0.53 1.31
C LYS A 39 -9.58 1.02 -0.10
N ALA A 40 -8.32 0.94 -0.54
CA ALA A 40 -7.92 1.27 -1.92
C ALA A 40 -8.21 0.13 -2.92
N GLY A 41 -8.87 -0.95 -2.51
CA GLY A 41 -9.29 -2.05 -3.38
C GLY A 41 -8.21 -3.11 -3.62
N HIS A 42 -8.52 -4.02 -4.55
CA HIS A 42 -7.64 -5.15 -4.89
C HIS A 42 -7.05 -5.00 -6.30
N TYR A 43 -5.73 -5.19 -6.45
CA TYR A 43 -5.01 -4.98 -7.71
C TYR A 43 -5.66 -5.68 -8.91
N ASN A 44 -6.07 -6.94 -8.76
CA ASN A 44 -6.68 -7.71 -9.85
C ASN A 44 -8.05 -7.17 -10.32
N GLU A 45 -8.76 -6.44 -9.47
CA GLU A 45 -10.05 -5.81 -9.81
C GLU A 45 -9.83 -4.43 -10.45
N ILE A 46 -8.77 -3.73 -10.02
CA ILE A 46 -8.41 -2.39 -10.49
C ILE A 46 -7.71 -2.46 -11.84
N LEU A 47 -6.78 -3.39 -12.03
CA LEU A 47 -5.92 -3.49 -13.21
C LEU A 47 -6.70 -3.46 -14.55
N PRO A 48 -7.84 -4.18 -14.70
CA PRO A 48 -8.65 -4.13 -15.92
C PRO A 48 -9.36 -2.79 -16.16
N SER A 49 -9.49 -1.94 -15.14
CA SER A 49 -10.16 -0.63 -15.22
C SER A 49 -9.22 0.53 -15.60
N LEU A 50 -7.91 0.28 -15.69
CA LEU A 50 -6.93 1.29 -16.08
C LEU A 50 -7.03 1.62 -17.56
N THR A 51 -7.06 2.90 -17.89
CA THR A 51 -6.99 3.38 -19.28
C THR A 51 -5.54 3.60 -19.73
N GLU A 52 -5.31 3.65 -21.05
CA GLU A 52 -3.99 3.99 -21.60
C GLU A 52 -3.55 5.41 -21.21
N GLU A 53 -4.50 6.35 -21.15
CA GLU A 53 -4.26 7.72 -20.70
C GLU A 53 -3.82 7.76 -19.23
N GLU A 54 -4.49 7.02 -18.35
CA GLU A 54 -4.09 6.91 -16.94
C GLU A 54 -2.67 6.32 -16.81
N ILE A 55 -2.33 5.31 -17.60
CA ILE A 55 -0.98 4.73 -17.61
C ILE A 55 0.06 5.77 -18.08
N ALA A 56 -0.27 6.57 -19.10
CA ALA A 56 0.63 7.59 -19.65
C ALA A 56 0.85 8.78 -18.68
N LEU A 57 -0.17 9.17 -17.93
CA LEU A 57 -0.13 10.31 -17.00
C LEU A 57 0.43 9.96 -15.61
N GLN A 58 0.58 8.68 -15.29
CA GLN A 58 1.21 8.17 -14.08
C GLN A 58 0.63 8.78 -12.78
N ALA A 59 1.44 9.50 -11.98
CA ALA A 59 1.02 10.13 -10.73
C ALA A 59 -0.04 11.23 -10.94
N LEU A 60 -0.19 11.74 -12.17
CA LEU A 60 -1.21 12.72 -12.55
C LEU A 60 -2.45 12.08 -13.19
N ALA A 61 -2.51 10.75 -13.23
CA ALA A 61 -3.55 10.01 -13.94
C ALA A 61 -4.95 10.16 -13.34
N THR A 62 -5.05 10.18 -12.02
CA THR A 62 -6.32 10.03 -11.32
C THR A 62 -6.20 10.36 -9.84
N SER A 63 -7.33 10.64 -9.19
CA SER A 63 -7.44 10.74 -7.72
C SER A 63 -7.80 9.41 -7.05
N ASP A 64 -7.92 8.33 -7.82
CA ASP A 64 -8.18 6.98 -7.29
C ASP A 64 -6.88 6.33 -6.82
N ASP A 65 -6.72 6.18 -5.51
CA ASP A 65 -5.52 5.60 -4.89
C ASP A 65 -5.24 4.17 -5.35
N GLY A 66 -6.27 3.37 -5.61
CA GLY A 66 -6.12 2.01 -6.11
C GLY A 66 -5.49 2.00 -7.49
N LYS A 67 -5.95 2.89 -8.37
CA LYS A 67 -5.35 3.07 -9.70
C LYS A 67 -3.93 3.62 -9.63
N LEU A 68 -3.67 4.59 -8.76
CA LEU A 68 -2.31 5.11 -8.52
C LEU A 68 -1.35 3.99 -8.07
N ASN A 69 -1.80 3.11 -7.16
CA ASN A 69 -1.03 1.92 -6.78
C ASN A 69 -0.76 1.00 -7.97
N ALA A 70 -1.79 0.71 -8.77
CA ALA A 70 -1.67 -0.20 -9.90
C ALA A 70 -0.71 0.33 -10.97
N ILE A 71 -0.71 1.65 -11.19
CA ILE A 71 0.24 2.37 -12.05
C ILE A 71 1.65 2.26 -11.49
N ALA A 72 1.87 2.56 -10.20
CA ALA A 72 3.19 2.48 -9.58
C ALA A 72 3.79 1.07 -9.71
N ILE A 73 2.98 0.05 -9.48
CA ILE A 73 3.37 -1.37 -9.64
C ILE A 73 3.71 -1.68 -11.10
N LYS A 74 2.92 -1.20 -12.07
CA LYS A 74 3.19 -1.41 -13.51
C LYS A 74 4.49 -0.76 -13.97
N MET A 75 4.81 0.42 -13.45
CA MET A 75 6.02 1.16 -13.80
C MET A 75 7.24 0.68 -13.00
N GLY A 76 7.02 -0.03 -11.89
CA GLY A 76 8.09 -0.40 -10.96
C GLY A 76 8.66 0.79 -10.19
N ASP A 77 7.96 1.91 -10.18
CA ASP A 77 8.39 3.20 -9.62
C ASP A 77 7.18 3.95 -9.05
N GLY A 78 7.43 4.76 -8.02
CA GLY A 78 6.41 5.52 -7.31
C GLY A 78 5.92 4.87 -6.02
N ARG A 79 4.87 5.43 -5.43
CA ARG A 79 4.37 5.04 -4.10
C ARG A 79 3.17 4.11 -4.22
N VAL A 80 3.17 3.04 -3.42
CA VAL A 80 2.03 2.16 -3.17
C VAL A 80 1.52 2.40 -1.76
N MET A 81 0.23 2.70 -1.60
CA MET A 81 -0.43 2.97 -0.32
C MET A 81 -1.54 1.97 -0.03
N SER A 82 -1.57 1.41 1.17
CA SER A 82 -2.67 0.55 1.63
C SER A 82 -3.28 1.04 2.91
N TYR A 83 -4.60 0.92 2.99
CA TYR A 83 -5.40 1.49 4.06
C TYR A 83 -6.23 0.39 4.72
N TYR A 84 -5.78 -0.07 5.89
CA TYR A 84 -6.43 -1.13 6.65
C TYR A 84 -7.20 -0.57 7.85
N CYS A 85 -8.20 -1.31 8.30
CA CYS A 85 -8.94 -1.04 9.52
C CYS A 85 -8.77 -2.25 10.44
N ILE A 86 -8.17 -2.05 11.61
CA ILE A 86 -7.88 -3.09 12.60
C ILE A 86 -8.61 -2.71 13.89
N ASN A 87 -9.67 -3.46 14.23
CA ASN A 87 -10.57 -3.14 15.36
C ASN A 87 -10.98 -1.66 15.38
N ASP A 88 -11.53 -1.18 14.26
CA ASP A 88 -11.97 0.21 14.01
C ASP A 88 -10.86 1.28 14.03
N LYS A 89 -9.59 0.89 14.22
CA LYS A 89 -8.43 1.78 14.14
C LYS A 89 -7.78 1.71 12.76
N PRO A 90 -7.52 2.86 12.10
CA PRO A 90 -6.85 2.86 10.81
C PRO A 90 -5.36 2.55 10.96
N VAL A 91 -4.83 1.66 10.12
CA VAL A 91 -3.41 1.36 9.99
C VAL A 91 -3.04 1.38 8.52
N TRP A 92 -2.01 2.15 8.16
CA TRP A 92 -1.56 2.33 6.79
C TRP A 92 -0.25 1.57 6.54
N VAL A 93 -0.05 1.18 5.29
CA VAL A 93 1.23 0.63 4.80
C VAL A 93 1.62 1.40 3.55
N SER A 94 2.77 2.06 3.58
CA SER A 94 3.34 2.81 2.46
C SER A 94 4.60 2.11 1.96
N THR A 95 4.73 1.94 0.65
CA THR A 95 5.99 1.50 0.02
C THR A 95 6.36 2.46 -1.10
N TYR A 96 7.60 2.92 -1.10
CA TYR A 96 8.20 3.54 -2.30
C TYR A 96 8.91 2.47 -3.12
N LEU A 97 8.46 2.25 -4.35
CA LEU A 97 9.09 1.38 -5.33
C LEU A 97 10.28 2.11 -5.97
N GLY A 98 11.27 1.33 -6.44
CA GLY A 98 12.55 1.83 -6.95
C GLY A 98 13.74 1.44 -6.07
N ASP A 99 14.91 2.00 -6.39
CA ASP A 99 16.16 1.70 -5.69
C ASP A 99 16.14 2.23 -4.25
N GLY A 100 16.42 1.34 -3.29
CA GLY A 100 16.45 1.71 -1.88
C GLY A 100 15.08 1.96 -1.24
N GLY A 101 14.02 1.40 -1.82
CA GLY A 101 12.65 1.53 -1.31
C GLY A 101 12.49 1.16 0.18
N TYR A 102 11.59 1.86 0.85
CA TYR A 102 11.19 1.60 2.23
C TYR A 102 9.71 1.26 2.27
N THR A 103 9.37 0.32 3.15
CA THR A 103 8.00 0.00 3.53
C THR A 103 7.79 0.38 4.98
N THR A 104 6.79 1.22 5.25
CA THR A 104 6.49 1.69 6.60
C THR A 104 5.05 1.34 6.95
N ILE A 105 4.85 0.71 8.10
CA ILE A 105 3.54 0.54 8.74
C ILE A 105 3.36 1.69 9.74
N LEU A 106 2.29 2.47 9.61
CA LEU A 106 2.08 3.67 10.43
C LEU A 106 0.60 3.99 10.62
N LEU A 107 0.29 4.85 11.59
CA LEU A 107 -1.04 5.43 11.73
C LEU A 107 -1.22 6.62 10.76
N PRO A 108 -2.45 6.97 10.36
CA PRO A 108 -2.70 8.12 9.48
C PRO A 108 -2.16 9.44 10.03
N SER A 109 -2.14 9.60 11.35
CA SER A 109 -1.63 10.82 12.02
C SER A 109 -0.11 10.96 11.98
N GLU A 110 0.60 9.93 11.56
CA GLU A 110 2.07 9.89 11.48
C GLU A 110 2.57 10.02 10.03
N TYR A 111 1.64 10.15 9.08
CA TYR A 111 1.88 10.30 7.65
C TYR A 111 1.85 11.78 7.25
#